data_AF-A0A7J8TJ95-F1
#
_entry.id   AF-A0A7J8TJ95-F1
#
_cell.length_a   1.000
_cell.length_b   1.000
_cell.length_c   1.000
_cell.angle_alpha   90.00
_cell.angle_beta   90.00
_cell.angle_gamma   90.00
#
_symmetry.space_group_name_H-M   'P 1'
#
loop_
_entity.id
_entity.type
_entity.pdbx_description
1 polymer ?
#
loop_
_entity_poly.entity_id
_entity_poly.type
_entity_poly.pdbx_seq_one_letter_code
_entity_poly.pdbx_strand_id
1 'polypeptide(L)'
;MEIFGNLREEDIEWRAPWMLLDEILYRCGNFDWVPVLGIWGVVGYAPLLNQTRRMKRLVVGLIATPEYTEWWGRRINDNISGPSQVDSQPTQKHPQVVPSELEIIKQDFKIRNAELEKKIEQMEEEKMNLRLDMDVQKLETEKLRKGKNNAEGDLDSLKTNYKRLRCSMKAAGLGKTSELNEKRELKARVAELEKILYQYRNRNSVMELRASLDKIEQMKRRNQVRNRDHIMREAVTQIRKVANYLQTLAVQADILSIKYELESDR
;
A
#
# COMPACT_ATOMS: atom_id res chain seq x y z
N MET A 1 14.18 -26.19 -23.71
CA MET A 1 14.51 -26.14 -22.27
C MET A 1 13.20 -26.16 -21.51
N GLU A 2 12.69 -27.34 -21.21
CA GLU A 2 11.57 -27.54 -20.28
C GLU A 2 12.17 -28.01 -18.97
N ILE A 3 12.35 -27.11 -18.00
CA ILE A 3 13.00 -27.45 -16.70
C ILE A 3 11.99 -27.45 -15.54
N PHE A 4 10.74 -27.01 -15.75
CA PHE A 4 9.77 -26.84 -14.66
C PHE A 4 8.41 -27.53 -14.90
N GLY A 5 8.36 -28.55 -15.77
CA GLY A 5 7.09 -29.21 -16.12
C GLY A 5 6.50 -30.14 -15.04
N ASN A 6 7.28 -30.52 -14.01
CA ASN A 6 6.94 -31.64 -13.12
C ASN A 6 6.98 -31.33 -11.61
N LEU A 7 7.10 -30.07 -11.18
CA LEU A 7 7.12 -29.72 -9.75
C LEU A 7 5.69 -29.58 -9.21
N ARG A 8 5.35 -30.32 -8.16
CA ARG A 8 4.09 -30.14 -7.42
C ARG A 8 4.31 -29.07 -6.35
N GLU A 9 3.23 -28.42 -5.91
CA GLU A 9 3.27 -27.37 -4.87
C GLU A 9 3.90 -27.88 -3.55
N GLU A 10 3.84 -29.18 -3.32
CA GLU A 10 4.43 -29.92 -2.20
C GLU A 10 5.97 -29.96 -2.26
N ASP A 11 6.57 -29.80 -3.45
CA ASP A 11 8.01 -29.87 -3.70
C ASP A 11 8.68 -28.48 -3.66
N ILE A 12 7.91 -27.42 -3.36
CA ILE A 12 8.38 -26.02 -3.37
C ILE A 12 8.52 -25.51 -1.93
N GLU A 13 9.76 -25.50 -1.42
CA GLU A 13 10.08 -24.90 -0.13
C GLU A 13 10.38 -23.40 -0.30
N TRP A 14 9.44 -22.55 0.13
CA TRP A 14 9.62 -21.09 0.09
C TRP A 14 10.61 -20.63 1.15
N ARG A 15 11.85 -20.31 0.74
CA ARG A 15 12.87 -19.71 1.61
C ARG A 15 12.99 -18.21 1.36
N ALA A 16 12.74 -17.42 2.40
CA ALA A 16 12.99 -15.98 2.36
C ALA A 16 14.46 -15.67 2.71
N PRO A 17 15.11 -14.66 2.09
CA PRO A 17 16.52 -14.34 2.30
C PRO A 17 16.95 -14.03 3.75
N TRP A 18 15.99 -13.78 4.65
CA TRP A 18 16.23 -13.54 6.07
C TRP A 18 16.14 -14.80 6.96
N MET A 19 15.97 -15.99 6.38
CA MET A 19 15.92 -17.28 7.11
C MET A 19 17.27 -18.03 7.16
N LEU A 20 18.40 -17.33 7.14
CA LEU A 20 19.67 -17.94 7.53
C LEU A 20 19.68 -18.13 9.05
N LEU A 21 19.22 -19.30 9.50
CA LEU A 21 19.43 -19.80 10.85
C LEU A 21 20.86 -20.34 10.95
N ASP A 22 21.83 -19.44 11.11
CA ASP A 22 23.07 -19.85 11.75
C ASP A 22 22.80 -19.90 13.25
N GLU A 23 22.99 -21.08 13.84
CA GLU A 23 22.85 -21.34 15.27
C GLU A 23 23.90 -20.50 16.02
N ILE A 24 23.50 -19.35 16.57
CA ILE A 24 24.42 -18.48 17.30
C ILE A 24 24.72 -19.14 18.65
N LEU A 25 25.88 -19.80 18.73
CA LEU A 25 26.42 -20.34 19.98
C LEU A 25 27.04 -19.21 20.81
N TYR A 26 26.50 -18.98 22.01
CA TYR A 26 26.98 -17.95 22.93
C TYR A 26 27.74 -18.57 24.11
N ARG A 27 28.92 -18.01 24.44
CA ARG A 27 29.73 -18.42 25.60
C ARG A 27 29.81 -17.29 26.61
N CYS A 28 29.33 -17.52 27.83
CA CYS A 28 29.48 -16.60 28.96
C CYS A 28 30.44 -17.22 30.00
N GLY A 29 31.68 -16.74 30.03
CA GLY A 29 32.68 -17.21 31.00
C GLY A 29 33.10 -18.68 30.82
N ASN A 30 33.05 -19.47 31.90
CA ASN A 30 33.62 -20.82 32.01
C ASN A 30 32.61 -21.98 31.83
N PHE A 31 31.41 -21.74 31.29
CA PHE A 31 30.42 -22.79 31.06
C PHE A 31 30.47 -23.34 29.62
N ASP A 32 29.95 -24.56 29.42
CA ASP A 32 29.85 -25.24 28.13
C ASP A 32 28.88 -24.53 27.16
N TRP A 33 29.07 -24.74 25.86
CA TRP A 33 28.28 -24.10 24.80
C TRP A 33 26.79 -24.45 24.91
N VAL A 34 25.93 -23.43 25.03
CA VAL A 34 24.47 -23.59 25.05
C VAL A 34 23.88 -23.00 23.77
N PRO A 35 23.09 -23.78 22.99
CA PRO A 35 22.39 -23.26 21.83
C PRO A 35 21.26 -22.33 22.28
N VAL A 36 21.33 -21.05 21.89
CA VAL A 36 20.25 -20.11 22.14
C VAL A 36 19.20 -20.33 21.06
N LEU A 37 18.11 -21.03 21.41
CA LEU A 37 16.90 -21.09 20.58
C LEU A 37 16.36 -19.67 20.41
N GLY A 38 16.65 -19.04 19.27
CA GLY A 38 16.22 -17.68 18.98
C GLY A 38 14.70 -17.56 18.94
N ILE A 39 14.16 -16.58 19.68
CA ILE A 39 12.91 -15.78 19.60
C ILE A 39 11.56 -16.44 19.18
N TRP A 40 11.51 -17.66 18.67
CA TRP A 40 10.28 -18.33 18.22
C TRP A 40 9.77 -19.41 19.18
N GLY A 41 9.90 -19.17 20.49
CA GLY A 41 9.17 -19.91 21.51
C GLY A 41 7.76 -19.38 21.83
N VAL A 42 7.22 -18.40 21.09
CA VAL A 42 6.03 -17.62 21.53
C VAL A 42 4.83 -17.58 20.56
N VAL A 43 4.90 -18.08 19.32
CA VAL A 43 3.72 -18.04 18.44
C VAL A 43 2.92 -19.35 18.54
N GLY A 44 2.17 -19.48 19.63
CA GLY A 44 1.22 -20.57 19.88
C GLY A 44 -0.08 -20.15 20.59
N TYR A 45 -0.38 -18.85 20.75
CA TYR A 45 -1.55 -18.41 21.54
C TYR A 45 -2.35 -17.25 20.92
N ALA A 46 -2.53 -17.23 19.60
CA ALA A 46 -3.37 -16.23 18.94
C ALA A 46 -4.90 -16.49 18.93
N PRO A 47 -5.47 -17.63 19.38
CA PRO A 47 -6.93 -17.72 19.57
C PRO A 47 -7.46 -17.31 20.96
N LEU A 48 -6.63 -17.19 22.01
CA LEU A 48 -7.13 -16.98 23.39
C LEU A 48 -7.29 -15.52 23.82
N LEU A 49 -6.83 -14.55 23.02
CA LEU A 49 -6.87 -13.12 23.39
C LEU A 49 -8.23 -12.43 23.20
N ASN A 50 -9.26 -13.12 22.69
CA ASN A 50 -10.62 -12.57 22.63
C ASN A 50 -11.44 -12.82 23.92
N GLN A 51 -10.89 -13.55 24.89
CA GLN A 51 -11.51 -13.81 26.20
C GLN A 51 -10.99 -12.87 27.32
N THR A 52 -9.97 -12.04 27.03
CA THR A 52 -9.17 -11.31 28.03
C THR A 52 -9.64 -9.88 28.34
N ARG A 53 -10.81 -9.46 27.85
CA ARG A 53 -11.43 -8.20 28.34
C ARG A 53 -12.17 -8.37 29.67
N ARG A 54 -12.40 -9.61 30.15
CA ARG A 54 -13.04 -9.88 31.46
C ARG A 54 -12.08 -10.17 32.63
N MET A 55 -10.79 -10.40 32.38
CA MET A 55 -9.84 -10.85 33.41
C MET A 55 -8.86 -9.77 33.89
N LYS A 56 -9.18 -8.48 33.74
CA LYS A 56 -8.26 -7.36 34.07
C LYS A 56 -8.20 -6.96 35.56
N ARG A 57 -8.55 -7.84 36.51
CA ARG A 57 -8.53 -7.44 37.94
C ARG A 57 -7.88 -8.39 38.95
N LEU A 58 -7.36 -9.56 38.57
CA LEU A 58 -6.93 -10.53 39.60
C LEU A 58 -5.53 -11.17 39.48
N VAL A 59 -4.74 -10.93 38.42
CA VAL A 59 -3.47 -11.69 38.24
C VAL A 59 -2.31 -10.76 37.85
N VAL A 60 -1.90 -9.87 38.75
CA VAL A 60 -0.63 -9.13 38.66
C VAL A 60 0.38 -9.62 39.71
N GLY A 61 0.02 -10.59 40.55
CA GLY A 61 0.79 -10.92 41.76
C GLY A 61 1.58 -12.23 41.83
N LEU A 62 1.66 -13.08 40.79
CA LEU A 62 2.10 -14.48 41.04
C LEU A 62 3.07 -15.16 40.07
N ILE A 63 3.60 -14.49 39.04
CA ILE A 63 4.64 -15.11 38.19
C ILE A 63 5.73 -14.10 37.82
N ALA A 64 6.55 -13.75 38.81
CA ALA A 64 7.91 -13.28 38.56
C ALA A 64 8.82 -14.17 39.41
N THR A 65 9.69 -14.94 38.76
CA THR A 65 10.70 -15.75 39.47
C THR A 65 11.64 -14.80 40.23
N PRO A 66 12.08 -15.14 41.46
CA PRO A 66 12.91 -14.28 42.30
C PRO A 66 14.21 -13.85 41.60
N GLU A 67 14.75 -14.70 40.72
CA GLU A 67 15.95 -14.43 39.93
C GLU A 67 15.78 -13.25 38.97
N TYR A 68 14.57 -12.98 38.46
CA TYR A 68 14.33 -11.86 37.56
C TYR A 68 14.40 -10.50 38.30
N THR A 69 13.92 -10.46 39.55
CA THR A 69 14.00 -9.27 40.39
C THR A 69 15.42 -9.03 40.91
N GLU A 70 16.17 -10.09 41.18
CA GLU A 70 17.58 -10.00 41.57
C GLU A 70 18.48 -9.60 40.40
N TRP A 71 18.19 -10.10 39.19
CA TRP A 71 18.82 -9.68 37.94
C TRP A 71 18.58 -8.20 37.63
N TRP A 72 17.36 -7.70 37.89
CA TRP A 72 17.06 -6.27 37.73
C TRP A 72 17.79 -5.37 38.73
N GLY A 73 17.95 -5.81 39.99
CA GLY A 73 18.62 -5.06 41.05
C GLY A 73 20.15 -5.02 40.93
N ARG A 74 20.76 -5.97 40.23
CA ARG A 74 22.23 -6.07 40.04
C ARG A 74 22.76 -5.33 38.80
N ARG A 75 21.92 -4.64 38.03
CA ARG A 75 22.40 -3.77 36.94
C ARG A 75 23.07 -2.54 37.54
N ILE A 76 24.40 -2.56 37.60
CA ILE A 76 25.20 -1.34 37.66
C ILE A 76 24.96 -0.63 36.33
N ASN A 77 24.28 0.51 36.40
CA ASN A 77 24.07 1.37 35.25
C ASN A 77 25.41 2.05 34.97
N ASP A 78 26.11 1.65 33.90
CA ASP A 78 27.40 2.22 33.48
C ASP A 78 27.26 3.65 32.91
N ASN A 79 26.46 4.49 33.56
CA ASN A 79 26.60 5.93 33.43
C ASN A 79 27.86 6.31 34.21
N ILE A 80 28.98 6.40 33.49
CA ILE A 80 30.23 7.00 33.97
C ILE A 80 29.88 8.37 34.57
N SER A 81 29.85 8.44 35.90
CA SER A 81 29.89 9.71 36.60
C SER A 81 31.34 10.16 36.54
N GLY A 82 31.61 11.24 35.81
CA GLY A 82 32.94 11.82 35.69
C GLY A 82 33.56 12.10 37.08
N PRO A 83 34.90 12.07 37.20
CA PRO A 83 35.56 12.22 38.49
C PRO A 83 35.24 13.59 39.07
N SER A 84 34.86 13.62 40.35
CA SER A 84 34.59 14.84 41.11
C SER A 84 35.82 15.74 41.08
N GLN A 85 35.76 16.81 40.29
CA GLN A 85 36.76 17.88 40.31
C GLN A 85 36.34 18.89 41.35
N VAL A 86 37.24 19.10 42.31
CA VAL A 86 37.21 20.06 43.40
C VAL A 86 36.77 21.45 42.90
N ASP A 87 35.95 22.10 43.72
CA ASP A 87 35.33 23.40 43.54
C ASP A 87 36.23 24.45 42.87
N SER A 88 35.74 25.01 41.76
CA SER A 88 36.07 26.35 41.27
C SER A 88 34.94 26.79 40.32
N GLN A 89 34.04 27.68 40.79
CA GLN A 89 33.15 28.48 39.92
C GLN A 89 33.98 29.21 38.85
N PRO A 90 33.47 29.51 37.63
CA PRO A 90 32.28 30.37 37.46
C PRO A 90 31.46 30.26 36.13
N THR A 91 30.33 30.97 36.13
CA THR A 91 29.58 31.53 34.96
C THR A 91 28.70 30.58 34.13
N GLN A 92 27.42 30.55 34.51
CA GLN A 92 26.30 29.98 33.77
C GLN A 92 26.02 30.78 32.48
N LYS A 93 26.67 30.41 31.38
CA LYS A 93 26.11 30.61 30.05
C LYS A 93 25.11 29.48 29.83
N HIS A 94 23.83 29.80 29.64
CA HIS A 94 22.81 28.81 29.33
C HIS A 94 23.28 27.92 28.16
N PRO A 95 23.52 26.62 28.37
CA PRO A 95 23.82 25.73 27.27
C PRO A 95 22.51 25.56 26.50
N GLN A 96 22.53 25.94 25.22
CA GLN A 96 21.48 25.51 24.31
C GLN A 96 21.57 23.98 24.25
N VAL A 97 20.55 23.32 24.80
CA VAL A 97 20.49 21.86 24.87
C VAL A 97 20.39 21.34 23.44
N VAL A 98 21.53 20.90 22.89
CA VAL A 98 21.60 20.21 21.61
C VAL A 98 20.94 18.86 21.82
N PRO A 99 19.83 18.55 21.12
CA PRO A 99 19.17 17.25 21.26
C PRO A 99 20.15 16.15 20.88
N SER A 100 20.22 15.11 21.71
CA SER A 100 21.06 13.95 21.41
C SER A 100 20.59 13.26 20.11
N GLU A 101 21.50 12.63 19.37
CA GLU A 101 21.17 11.90 18.14
C GLU A 101 20.03 10.89 18.35
N LEU A 102 19.95 10.27 19.53
CA LEU A 102 18.88 9.36 19.92
C LEU A 102 17.52 10.05 20.07
N GLU A 103 17.49 11.29 20.54
CA GLU A 103 16.27 12.07 20.67
C GLU A 103 15.74 12.51 19.30
N ILE A 104 16.64 12.82 18.37
CA ILE A 104 16.30 13.09 16.96
C ILE A 104 15.70 11.82 16.33
N ILE A 105 16.38 10.67 16.45
CA ILE A 105 15.90 9.39 15.93
C ILE A 105 14.53 9.01 16.51
N LYS A 106 14.31 9.27 17.79
CA LYS A 106 13.03 8.98 18.47
C LYS A 106 11.89 9.84 17.92
N GLN A 107 12.12 11.13 17.65
CA GLN A 107 11.10 11.99 17.04
C GLN A 107 10.81 11.57 15.59
N ASP A 108 11.86 11.24 14.85
CA ASP A 108 11.76 10.74 13.47
C ASP A 108 10.93 9.45 13.37
N PHE A 109 11.10 8.55 14.33
CA PHE A 109 10.32 7.32 14.44
C PHE A 109 8.84 7.61 14.74
N LYS A 110 8.56 8.58 15.63
CA LYS A 110 7.18 8.99 15.92
C LYS A 110 6.48 9.58 14.70
N ILE A 111 7.18 10.42 13.93
CA ILE A 111 6.64 11.02 12.71
C ILE A 111 6.32 9.93 11.69
N ARG A 112 7.27 9.01 11.44
CA ARG A 112 7.08 7.89 10.51
C ARG A 112 5.94 6.97 10.93
N ASN A 113 5.77 6.69 12.22
CA ASN A 113 4.64 5.90 12.70
C ASN A 113 3.30 6.62 12.46
N ALA A 114 3.20 7.92 12.73
CA ALA A 114 1.97 8.67 12.47
C ALA A 114 1.62 8.73 10.97
N GLU A 115 2.62 8.82 10.09
CA GLU A 115 2.42 8.73 8.64
C GLU A 115 1.91 7.34 8.21
N LEU A 116 2.47 6.27 8.79
CA LEU A 116 2.01 4.91 8.52
C LEU A 116 0.58 4.68 9.02
N GLU A 117 0.23 5.17 10.21
CA GLU A 117 -1.14 5.11 10.74
C GLU A 117 -2.14 5.80 9.81
N LYS A 118 -1.83 7.02 9.34
CA LYS A 118 -2.67 7.71 8.35
C LYS A 118 -2.82 6.93 7.05
N LYS A 119 -1.74 6.29 6.58
CA LYS A 119 -1.78 5.48 5.36
C LYS A 119 -2.62 4.21 5.54
N ILE A 120 -2.60 3.60 6.73
CA ILE A 120 -3.45 2.47 7.08
C ILE A 120 -4.92 2.91 7.07
N GLU A 121 -5.25 4.02 7.72
CA GLU A 121 -6.60 4.58 7.76
C GLU A 121 -7.13 4.87 6.34
N GLN A 122 -6.33 5.53 5.50
CA GLN A 122 -6.69 5.78 4.09
C GLN A 122 -6.94 4.48 3.31
N MET A 123 -6.09 3.46 3.47
CA MET A 123 -6.29 2.18 2.80
C MET A 123 -7.55 1.46 3.28
N GLU A 124 -7.92 1.60 4.56
CA GLU A 124 -9.16 1.04 5.09
C GLU A 124 -10.40 1.75 4.53
N GLU A 125 -10.35 3.08 4.39
CA GLU A 125 -11.41 3.86 3.70
C GLU A 125 -11.55 3.45 2.24
N GLU A 126 -10.45 3.39 1.48
CA GLU A 126 -10.46 2.97 0.06
C GLU A 126 -11.04 1.56 -0.09
N LYS A 127 -10.67 0.64 0.81
CA LYS A 127 -11.21 -0.73 0.85
C LYS A 127 -12.71 -0.75 1.14
N MET A 128 -13.20 0.11 2.04
CA MET A 128 -14.64 0.21 2.34
C MET A 128 -15.42 0.79 1.16
N ASN A 129 -14.88 1.80 0.48
CA ASN A 129 -15.50 2.36 -0.73
C ASN A 129 -15.61 1.32 -1.85
N LEU A 130 -14.54 0.57 -2.11
CA LEU A 130 -14.55 -0.50 -3.11
C LEU A 130 -15.56 -1.62 -2.79
N ARG A 131 -15.78 -1.91 -1.49
CA ARG A 131 -16.82 -2.87 -1.07
C ARG A 131 -18.22 -2.36 -1.41
N LEU A 132 -18.50 -1.09 -1.15
CA LEU A 132 -19.80 -0.47 -1.48
C LEU A 132 -20.04 -0.47 -2.99
N ASP A 133 -19.03 -0.12 -3.80
CA ASP A 133 -19.14 -0.14 -5.27
C ASP A 133 -19.45 -1.55 -5.79
N MET A 134 -18.82 -2.58 -5.21
CA MET A 134 -19.07 -3.97 -5.56
C MET A 134 -20.52 -4.39 -5.24
N ASP A 135 -21.06 -3.97 -4.09
CA ASP A 135 -22.45 -4.24 -3.71
C ASP A 135 -23.45 -3.52 -4.62
N VAL A 136 -23.15 -2.27 -5.02
CA VAL A 136 -23.95 -1.51 -5.99
C VAL A 136 -23.97 -2.23 -7.35
N GLN A 137 -22.80 -2.62 -7.88
CA GLN A 137 -22.72 -3.37 -9.14
C GLN A 137 -23.47 -4.71 -9.06
N LYS A 138 -23.37 -5.41 -7.93
CA LYS A 138 -24.11 -6.66 -7.71
C LYS A 138 -25.63 -6.44 -7.71
N LEU A 139 -26.10 -5.36 -7.12
CA LEU A 139 -27.53 -5.00 -7.14
C LEU A 139 -28.01 -4.62 -8.54
N GLU A 140 -27.23 -3.86 -9.29
CA GLU A 140 -27.55 -3.49 -10.67
C GLU A 140 -27.62 -4.71 -11.59
N THR A 141 -26.63 -5.61 -11.51
CA THR A 141 -26.61 -6.85 -12.30
C THR A 141 -27.80 -7.75 -12.00
N GLU A 142 -28.23 -7.84 -10.73
CA GLU A 142 -29.42 -8.60 -10.36
C GLU A 142 -30.71 -7.97 -10.88
N LYS A 143 -30.84 -6.64 -10.84
CA LYS A 143 -31.98 -5.92 -11.46
C LYS A 143 -32.05 -6.18 -12.96
N LEU A 144 -30.92 -6.09 -13.66
CA LEU A 144 -30.83 -6.38 -15.09
C LEU A 144 -31.21 -7.83 -15.41
N ARG A 145 -30.76 -8.79 -14.59
CA ARG A 145 -31.12 -10.21 -14.73
C ARG A 145 -32.62 -10.43 -14.62
N LYS A 146 -33.28 -9.81 -13.62
CA LYS A 146 -34.74 -9.89 -13.46
C LYS A 146 -35.48 -9.27 -14.65
N GLY A 147 -35.06 -8.09 -15.09
CA GLY A 147 -35.62 -7.43 -16.27
C GLY A 147 -35.50 -8.30 -17.53
N LYS A 148 -34.33 -8.92 -17.73
CA LYS A 148 -34.08 -9.86 -18.84
C LYS A 148 -35.03 -11.07 -18.79
N ASN A 149 -35.16 -11.72 -17.64
CA ASN A 149 -36.02 -12.90 -17.50
C ASN A 149 -37.50 -12.58 -17.77
N ASN A 150 -37.98 -11.41 -17.35
CA ASN A 150 -39.34 -10.95 -17.64
C ASN A 150 -39.53 -10.74 -19.16
N ALA A 151 -38.61 -10.01 -19.80
CA ALA A 151 -38.65 -9.77 -21.24
C ALA A 151 -38.54 -11.08 -22.07
N GLU A 152 -37.77 -12.06 -21.59
CA GLU A 152 -37.67 -13.38 -22.20
C GLU A 152 -38.99 -14.17 -22.08
N GLY A 153 -39.65 -14.10 -20.92
CA GLY A 153 -41.00 -14.64 -20.75
C GLY A 153 -42.04 -13.99 -21.67
N ASP A 154 -42.01 -12.67 -21.81
CA ASP A 154 -42.86 -11.92 -22.73
C ASP A 154 -42.61 -12.32 -24.19
N LEU A 155 -41.34 -12.50 -24.57
CA LEU A 155 -40.93 -12.97 -25.89
C LEU A 155 -41.49 -14.36 -26.18
N ASP A 156 -41.40 -15.29 -25.23
CA ASP A 156 -41.90 -16.66 -25.39
C ASP A 156 -43.43 -16.71 -25.47
N SER A 157 -44.13 -15.88 -24.70
CA SER A 157 -45.58 -15.67 -24.82
C SER A 157 -45.94 -15.13 -26.20
N LEU A 158 -45.26 -14.07 -26.66
CA LEU A 158 -45.48 -13.46 -27.97
C LEU A 158 -45.21 -14.45 -29.11
N LYS A 159 -44.14 -15.25 -29.00
CA LYS A 159 -43.80 -16.32 -29.94
C LYS A 159 -44.89 -17.39 -30.00
N THR A 160 -45.49 -17.72 -28.85
CA THR A 160 -46.60 -18.68 -28.76
C THR A 160 -47.87 -18.11 -29.40
N ASN A 161 -48.20 -16.85 -29.12
CA ASN A 161 -49.34 -16.15 -29.72
C ASN A 161 -49.19 -16.01 -31.24
N TYR A 162 -48.00 -15.66 -31.72
CA TYR A 162 -47.70 -15.60 -33.15
C TYR A 162 -47.86 -16.97 -33.84
N LYS A 163 -47.36 -18.05 -33.22
CA LYS A 163 -47.59 -19.42 -33.72
C LYS A 163 -49.09 -19.75 -33.81
N ARG A 164 -49.87 -19.38 -32.79
CA ARG A 164 -51.33 -19.59 -32.78
C ARG A 164 -52.03 -18.82 -33.90
N LEU A 165 -51.74 -17.52 -34.01
CA LEU A 165 -52.27 -16.65 -35.07
C LEU A 165 -51.94 -17.21 -36.46
N ARG A 166 -50.70 -17.66 -36.65
CA ARG A 166 -50.27 -18.30 -37.90
C ARG A 166 -51.06 -19.57 -38.23
N CYS A 167 -51.32 -20.43 -37.24
CA CYS A 167 -52.17 -21.61 -37.44
C CYS A 167 -53.61 -21.20 -37.82
N SER A 168 -54.17 -20.17 -37.19
CA SER A 168 -55.50 -19.65 -37.52
C SER A 168 -55.56 -19.04 -38.93
N MET A 169 -54.56 -18.25 -39.34
CA MET A 169 -54.49 -17.68 -40.69
C MET A 169 -54.37 -18.74 -41.79
N LYS A 170 -53.65 -19.83 -41.51
CA LYS A 170 -53.58 -20.99 -42.43
C LYS A 170 -54.92 -21.71 -42.55
N ALA A 171 -55.66 -21.86 -41.46
CA ALA A 171 -57.00 -22.45 -41.47
C ALA A 171 -58.01 -21.59 -42.24
N ALA A 172 -57.87 -20.26 -42.19
CA ALA A 172 -58.73 -19.30 -42.89
C ALA A 172 -58.34 -19.07 -44.37
N GLY A 173 -57.33 -19.75 -44.92
CA GLY A 173 -56.93 -19.62 -46.32
C GLY A 173 -56.16 -18.33 -46.69
N LEU A 174 -55.87 -17.46 -45.72
CA LEU A 174 -55.22 -16.14 -45.91
C LEU A 174 -53.67 -16.18 -45.99
N GLY A 175 -53.06 -17.37 -45.89
CA GLY A 175 -51.65 -17.51 -45.48
C GLY A 175 -50.54 -17.22 -46.49
N LYS A 176 -50.79 -17.02 -47.80
CA LYS A 176 -49.69 -17.04 -48.79
C LYS A 176 -49.15 -15.67 -49.23
N THR A 177 -49.95 -14.62 -49.23
CA THR A 177 -49.55 -13.30 -49.79
C THR A 177 -49.07 -12.31 -48.72
N SER A 178 -49.69 -12.29 -47.54
CA SER A 178 -49.28 -11.39 -46.43
C SER A 178 -47.98 -11.83 -45.75
N GLU A 179 -47.83 -13.13 -45.44
CA GLU A 179 -46.64 -13.67 -44.73
C GLU A 179 -45.32 -13.39 -45.48
N LEU A 180 -45.35 -13.40 -46.81
CA LEU A 180 -44.16 -13.28 -47.63
C LEU A 180 -43.66 -11.82 -47.69
N ASN A 181 -44.59 -10.86 -47.69
CA ASN A 181 -44.28 -9.43 -47.65
C ASN A 181 -43.81 -9.00 -46.26
N GLU A 182 -44.52 -9.40 -45.19
CA GLU A 182 -44.11 -9.10 -43.81
C GLU A 182 -42.74 -9.70 -43.47
N LYS A 183 -42.47 -10.94 -43.89
CA LYS A 183 -41.16 -11.59 -43.68
C LYS A 183 -40.03 -10.88 -44.42
N ARG A 184 -40.28 -10.37 -45.63
CA ARG A 184 -39.28 -9.59 -46.39
C ARG A 184 -39.00 -8.25 -45.70
N GLU A 185 -40.05 -7.58 -45.24
CA GLU A 185 -39.92 -6.29 -44.55
C GLU A 185 -39.20 -6.42 -43.21
N LEU A 186 -39.56 -7.42 -42.40
CA LEU A 186 -38.87 -7.71 -41.14
C LEU A 186 -37.40 -8.05 -41.37
N LYS A 187 -37.09 -8.82 -42.41
CA LYS A 187 -35.70 -9.16 -42.75
C LYS A 187 -34.89 -7.92 -43.15
N ALA A 188 -35.49 -6.99 -43.88
CA ALA A 188 -34.85 -5.71 -44.22
C ALA A 188 -34.60 -4.86 -42.96
N ARG A 189 -35.58 -4.78 -42.05
CA ARG A 189 -35.44 -4.04 -40.77
C ARG A 189 -34.38 -4.65 -39.87
N VAL A 190 -34.29 -5.98 -39.79
CA VAL A 190 -33.23 -6.67 -39.03
C VAL A 190 -31.84 -6.34 -39.59
N ALA A 191 -31.66 -6.39 -40.91
CA ALA A 191 -30.39 -6.05 -41.55
C ALA A 191 -29.96 -4.60 -41.28
N GLU A 192 -30.91 -3.65 -41.27
CA GLU A 192 -30.62 -2.25 -40.95
C GLU A 192 -30.23 -2.08 -39.46
N LEU A 193 -30.94 -2.76 -38.55
CA LEU A 193 -30.61 -2.74 -37.13
C LEU A 193 -29.24 -3.36 -36.83
N GLU A 194 -28.88 -4.46 -37.50
CA GLU A 194 -27.55 -5.08 -37.41
C GLU A 194 -26.45 -4.11 -37.84
N LYS A 195 -26.67 -3.39 -38.95
CA LYS A 195 -25.75 -2.36 -39.44
C LYS A 195 -25.59 -1.21 -38.44
N ILE A 196 -26.69 -0.70 -37.88
CA ILE A 196 -26.65 0.36 -36.86
C ILE A 196 -25.92 -0.12 -35.60
N LEU A 197 -26.20 -1.34 -35.14
CA LEU A 197 -25.52 -1.92 -33.98
C LEU A 197 -24.02 -2.08 -34.20
N TYR A 198 -23.62 -2.55 -35.39
CA TYR A 198 -22.21 -2.67 -35.76
C TYR A 198 -21.52 -1.29 -35.75
N GLN A 199 -22.17 -0.27 -36.30
CA GLN A 199 -21.65 1.11 -36.27
C GLN A 199 -21.55 1.66 -34.84
N TYR A 200 -22.56 1.42 -34.00
CA TYR A 200 -22.56 1.87 -32.60
C TYR A 200 -21.42 1.21 -31.81
N ARG A 201 -21.25 -0.11 -31.95
CA ARG A 201 -20.14 -0.85 -31.31
C ARG A 201 -18.79 -0.32 -31.74
N ASN A 202 -18.58 -0.07 -33.04
CA ASN A 202 -17.33 0.49 -33.55
C ASN A 202 -17.08 1.92 -33.06
N ARG A 203 -18.12 2.75 -32.97
CA ARG A 203 -17.97 4.10 -32.38
C ARG A 203 -17.62 4.03 -30.91
N ASN A 204 -18.24 3.13 -30.15
CA ASN A 204 -17.96 2.96 -28.74
C ASN A 204 -16.52 2.49 -28.50
N SER A 205 -16.05 1.49 -29.26
CA SER A 205 -14.67 1.03 -29.16
C SER A 205 -13.65 2.11 -29.54
N VAL A 206 -13.91 2.89 -30.60
CA VAL A 206 -13.04 4.03 -30.98
C VAL A 206 -13.00 5.08 -29.87
N MET A 207 -14.13 5.37 -29.23
CA MET A 207 -14.20 6.33 -28.13
C MET A 207 -13.42 5.87 -26.89
N GLU A 208 -13.53 4.59 -26.51
CA GLU A 208 -12.77 3.99 -25.41
C GLU A 208 -11.25 4.00 -25.67
N LEU A 209 -10.84 3.65 -26.91
CA LEU A 209 -9.44 3.72 -27.32
C LEU A 209 -8.91 5.15 -27.30
N ARG A 210 -9.71 6.12 -27.73
CA ARG A 210 -9.34 7.54 -27.71
C ARG A 210 -9.15 8.06 -26.27
N ALA A 211 -10.06 7.73 -25.37
CA ALA A 211 -9.93 8.10 -23.95
C ALA A 211 -8.68 7.49 -23.31
N SER A 212 -8.37 6.23 -23.65
CA SER A 212 -7.17 5.53 -23.18
C SER A 212 -5.90 6.18 -23.72
N LEU A 213 -5.88 6.57 -25.01
CA LEU A 213 -4.77 7.26 -25.64
C LEU A 213 -4.51 8.63 -24.98
N ASP A 214 -5.56 9.43 -24.78
CA ASP A 214 -5.47 10.73 -24.10
C ASP A 214 -4.88 10.57 -22.69
N LYS A 215 -5.26 9.50 -21.98
CA LYS A 215 -4.72 9.20 -20.65
C LYS A 215 -3.21 8.88 -20.70
N ILE A 216 -2.78 8.09 -21.67
CA ILE A 216 -1.35 7.75 -21.86
C ILE A 216 -0.55 9.00 -22.19
N GLU A 217 -1.05 9.86 -23.08
CA GLU A 217 -0.39 11.13 -23.40
C GLU A 217 -0.28 12.05 -22.17
N GLN A 218 -1.34 12.13 -21.37
CA GLN A 218 -1.32 12.88 -20.13
C GLN A 218 -0.26 12.35 -19.17
N MET A 219 -0.17 11.03 -18.99
CA MET A 219 0.86 10.41 -18.15
C MET A 219 2.27 10.68 -18.68
N LYS A 220 2.47 10.63 -20.00
CA LYS A 220 3.75 10.96 -20.64
C LYS A 220 4.19 12.39 -20.34
N ARG A 221 3.28 13.37 -20.47
CA ARG A 221 3.57 14.78 -20.14
C ARG A 221 3.91 14.94 -18.65
N ARG A 222 3.15 14.29 -17.74
CA ARG A 222 3.44 14.32 -16.29
C ARG A 222 4.80 13.69 -15.94
N ASN A 223 5.18 12.59 -16.58
CA ASN A 223 6.48 11.96 -16.37
C ASN A 223 7.63 12.88 -16.83
N GLN A 224 7.47 13.57 -17.96
CA GLN A 224 8.46 14.54 -18.43
C GLN A 224 8.66 15.69 -17.43
N VAL A 225 7.56 16.25 -16.90
CA VAL A 225 7.64 17.30 -15.87
C VAL A 225 8.31 16.77 -14.61
N ARG A 226 7.92 15.60 -14.11
CA ARG A 226 8.54 14.98 -12.93
C ARG A 226 10.04 14.73 -13.11
N ASN A 227 10.46 14.29 -14.30
CA ASN A 227 11.87 14.07 -14.60
C ASN A 227 12.66 15.39 -14.57
N ARG A 228 12.12 16.45 -15.17
CA ARG A 228 12.71 17.79 -15.11
C ARG A 228 12.80 18.32 -13.68
N ASP A 229 11.73 18.17 -12.90
CA ASP A 229 11.69 18.56 -11.49
C ASP A 229 12.73 17.81 -10.66
N HIS A 230 12.93 16.51 -10.93
CA HIS A 230 13.92 15.70 -10.24
C HIS A 230 15.35 16.20 -10.51
N ILE A 231 15.69 16.38 -11.79
CA ILE A 231 17.00 16.93 -12.20
C ILE A 231 17.22 18.32 -11.59
N MET A 232 16.20 19.17 -11.60
CA MET A 232 16.28 20.51 -11.02
C MET A 232 16.47 20.46 -9.50
N ARG A 233 15.75 19.60 -8.79
CA ARG A 233 15.94 19.42 -7.34
C ARG A 233 17.34 18.96 -7.01
N GLU A 234 17.88 18.01 -7.78
CA GLU A 234 19.25 17.53 -7.58
C GLU A 234 20.27 18.64 -7.81
N ALA A 235 20.17 19.39 -8.91
CA ALA A 235 21.01 20.55 -9.18
C ALA A 235 20.96 21.60 -8.04
N VAL A 236 19.75 21.91 -7.54
CA VAL A 236 19.58 22.83 -6.40
C VAL A 236 20.25 22.28 -5.14
N THR A 237 20.16 20.98 -4.87
CA THR A 237 20.85 20.37 -3.72
C THR A 237 22.37 20.44 -3.86
N GLN A 238 22.91 20.25 -5.06
CA GLN A 238 24.35 20.39 -5.31
C GLN A 238 24.81 21.85 -5.12
N ILE A 239 24.07 22.82 -5.67
CA ILE A 239 24.35 24.25 -5.49
C ILE A 239 24.34 24.63 -4.01
N ARG A 240 23.35 24.16 -3.24
CA ARG A 240 23.28 24.41 -1.78
C ARG A 240 24.50 23.86 -1.04
N LYS A 241 24.97 22.66 -1.40
CA LYS A 241 26.20 22.10 -0.81
C LYS A 241 27.39 23.02 -1.07
N VAL A 242 27.62 23.42 -2.33
CA VAL A 242 28.72 24.32 -2.71
C VAL A 242 28.61 25.66 -1.97
N ALA A 243 27.41 26.25 -1.92
CA ALA A 243 27.18 27.51 -1.21
C ALA A 243 27.54 27.40 0.28
N ASN A 244 27.15 26.30 0.95
CA ASN A 244 27.50 26.07 2.35
C ASN A 244 29.00 25.92 2.58
N TYR A 245 29.72 25.25 1.67
CA TYR A 245 31.19 25.16 1.74
C TYR A 245 31.85 26.55 1.59
N LEU A 246 31.41 27.35 0.62
CA LEU A 246 31.93 28.71 0.43
C LEU A 246 31.62 29.62 1.62
N GLN A 247 30.42 29.52 2.21
CA GLN A 247 30.05 30.26 3.41
C GLN A 247 30.98 29.92 4.58
N THR A 248 31.33 28.64 4.73
CA THR A 248 32.25 28.19 5.79
C THR A 248 33.66 28.75 5.58
N LEU A 249 34.16 28.73 4.34
CA LEU A 249 35.46 29.31 4.00
C LEU A 249 35.51 30.82 4.21
N ALA A 250 34.44 31.54 3.87
CA ALA A 250 34.34 32.98 4.10
C ALA A 250 34.44 33.32 5.60
N VAL A 251 33.69 32.60 6.45
CA VAL A 251 33.78 32.77 7.91
C VAL A 251 35.20 32.48 8.42
N GLN A 252 35.86 31.44 7.90
CA GLN A 252 37.25 31.15 8.26
C GLN A 252 38.22 32.27 7.84
N ALA A 253 38.03 32.84 6.65
CA ALA A 253 38.84 33.95 6.16
C ALA A 253 38.65 35.21 7.03
N ASP A 254 37.41 35.54 7.40
CA ASP A 254 37.11 36.68 8.28
C ASP A 254 37.79 36.51 9.65
N ILE A 255 37.74 35.31 10.23
CA ILE A 255 38.42 34.99 11.50
C ILE A 255 39.94 35.19 11.38
N LEU A 256 40.55 34.72 10.29
CA LEU A 256 41.98 34.90 10.04
C LEU A 256 42.34 36.37 9.82
N SER A 257 41.50 37.13 9.12
CA SER A 257 41.72 38.57 8.90
C SER A 257 41.76 39.33 10.22
N ILE A 258 40.79 39.10 11.11
CA ILE A 258 40.75 39.71 12.45
C ILE A 258 42.00 39.33 13.25
N LYS A 259 42.45 38.07 13.14
CA LYS A 259 43.66 37.62 13.84
C LYS A 259 44.90 38.38 13.36
N TYR A 260 45.05 38.60 12.05
CA TYR A 260 46.17 39.34 11.48
C TYR A 260 46.15 40.83 11.85
N GLU A 261 44.99 41.48 11.85
CA GLU A 261 44.89 42.89 12.29
C GLU A 261 45.30 43.05 13.77
N LEU A 262 44.86 42.14 14.64
CA LEU A 262 45.25 42.14 16.07
C LEU A 262 46.73 41.85 16.31
N GLU A 263 47.40 41.11 15.42
CA GLU A 263 48.84 40.85 15.50
C GLU A 263 49.68 42.00 14.91
N SER A 264 49.13 42.83 14.02
CA SER A 264 49.82 43.97 13.39
C SER A 264 49.78 45.27 14.21
N ASP A 265 48.85 45.40 15.17
CA ASP A 265 48.74 46.57 16.07
C ASP A 265 49.61 46.45 17.35
N ARG A 266 50.53 45.46 17.39
CA ARG A 266 51.54 45.27 18.44
C ARG A 266 52.94 45.66 17.96
#